data_AF-A0A956CLI4-F1
#
_entry.id   AF-A0A956CLI4-F1
#
_cell.length_a   1.000
_cell.length_b   1.000
_cell.length_c   1.000
_cell.angle_alpha   90.00
_cell.angle_beta   90.00
_cell.angle_gamma   90.00
#
_symmetry.space_group_name_H-M   'P 1'
#
loop_
_entity.id
_entity.type
_entity.pdbx_description
1 polymer ?
#
loop_
_entity_poly.entity_id
_entity_poly.type
_entity_poly.pdbx_seq_one_letter_code
_entity_poly.pdbx_strand_id
1 'polypeptide(L)' 'GFDPLRDDAEAYATRLEAAGVPVTYQLEPGLIHGFLQLGNVIDAARAANDRIGRALWRGLHGN' A
#
# COMPACT_ATOMS: atom_id res chain seq x y z
N GLY A 1 -0.78 9.04 5.06
CA GLY A 1 -1.45 9.27 6.34
C GLY A 1 -0.55 10.05 7.25
N PHE A 2 -0.59 9.70 8.52
CA PHE A 2 0.28 10.23 9.58
C PHE A 2 1.55 9.37 9.70
N ASP A 3 2.25 9.20 8.58
CA ASP A 3 3.50 8.45 8.48
C ASP A 3 4.61 9.42 8.02
N PRO A 4 5.72 9.59 8.78
CA PRO A 4 6.82 10.45 8.36
C PRO A 4 7.46 10.02 7.03
N LEU A 5 7.30 8.76 6.61
CA LEU A 5 7.84 8.22 5.35
C LEU A 5 6.89 8.40 4.16
N ARG A 6 5.74 9.07 4.35
CA ARG A 6 4.72 9.22 3.30
C ARG A 6 5.29 9.81 2.00
N ASP A 7 6.04 10.90 2.13
CA ASP A 7 6.51 11.65 0.97
C ASP A 7 7.60 10.85 0.21
N ASP A 8 8.39 10.05 0.93
CA ASP A 8 9.36 9.12 0.31
C ASP A 8 8.66 8.01 -0.48
N ALA A 9 7.55 7.47 0.03
CA ALA A 9 6.75 6.45 -0.66
C ALA A 9 6.15 6.98 -1.97
N GLU A 10 5.62 8.21 -1.96
CA GLU A 10 5.09 8.89 -3.16
C GLU A 10 6.21 9.15 -4.19
N ALA A 11 7.36 9.64 -3.74
CA ALA A 11 8.52 9.85 -4.59
C ALA A 11 9.02 8.54 -5.22
N TYR A 12 9.02 7.45 -4.47
CA TYR A 12 9.43 6.14 -4.98
C TYR A 12 8.44 5.58 -6.00
N ALA A 13 7.13 5.66 -5.74
CA ALA A 13 6.10 5.25 -6.69
C ALA A 13 6.24 6.01 -8.02
N THR A 14 6.42 7.34 -7.94
CA THR A 14 6.63 8.20 -9.12
C THR A 14 7.86 7.78 -9.93
N ARG A 15 8.98 7.46 -9.25
CA ARG A 15 10.20 7.00 -9.93
C ARG A 15 10.02 5.65 -10.62
N LEU A 16 9.28 4.72 -10.02
CA LEU A 16 8.97 3.43 -10.62
C LEU A 16 8.06 3.57 -11.85
N GLU A 17 7.03 4.42 -11.76
CA GLU A 17 6.16 4.72 -12.90
C GLU A 17 6.94 5.35 -14.05
N ALA A 18 7.81 6.32 -13.76
CA ALA A 18 8.68 6.95 -14.76
C ALA A 18 9.65 5.96 -15.43
N ALA A 19 10.00 4.87 -14.74
CA ALA A 19 10.82 3.78 -15.27
C ALA A 19 10.01 2.73 -16.06
N GLY A 20 8.70 2.92 -16.23
CA GLY A 20 7.82 2.00 -16.95
C GLY A 20 7.40 0.76 -16.14
N VAL A 21 7.64 0.76 -14.83
CA VAL A 21 7.18 -0.33 -13.95
C VAL A 21 5.67 -0.16 -13.72
N PRO A 22 4.85 -1.21 -13.85
CA PRO A 22 3.46 -1.17 -13.43
C PRO A 22 3.37 -0.94 -11.91
N VAL A 23 2.78 0.17 -11.49
CA VAL A 23 2.70 0.58 -10.08
C VAL A 23 1.24 0.75 -9.66
N THR A 24 0.96 0.41 -8.40
CA THR A 24 -0.26 0.84 -7.71
C THR A 24 0.17 1.51 -6.41
N TYR A 25 -0.01 2.84 -6.34
CA TYR A 25 0.21 3.61 -5.13
C TYR A 25 -1.12 3.82 -4.40
N GLN A 26 -1.14 3.51 -3.10
CA GLN A 26 -2.31 3.70 -2.26
C GLN A 26 -1.91 4.42 -0.97
N LEU A 27 -2.40 5.65 -0.81
CA LEU A 27 -2.28 6.40 0.43
C LEU A 27 -3.43 6.05 1.37
N GLU A 28 -3.11 5.74 2.63
CA GLU A 28 -4.10 5.62 3.71
C GLU A 28 -4.08 6.93 4.53
N PRO A 29 -5.05 7.87 4.34
CA PRO A 29 -4.93 9.23 4.86
C PRO A 29 -4.95 9.33 6.39
N GLY A 30 -5.65 8.42 7.08
CA GLY A 30 -5.81 8.45 8.54
C GLY A 30 -4.90 7.50 9.31
N LEU A 31 -4.06 6.72 8.64
CA LEU A 31 -3.26 5.67 9.29
C LEU A 31 -1.82 6.13 9.56
N ILE A 32 -1.28 5.61 10.66
CA ILE A 32 0.09 5.85 11.13
C ILE A 32 1.07 4.85 10.53
N HIS A 33 2.37 5.11 10.70
CA HIS A 33 3.40 4.11 10.41
C HIS A 33 3.14 2.79 11.16
N GLY A 34 3.37 1.66 10.49
CA GLY A 34 3.18 0.31 11.08
C GLY A 34 1.74 -0.19 11.16
N PHE A 35 0.76 0.54 10.62
CA PHE A 35 -0.67 0.21 10.77
C PHE A 35 -1.07 -1.20 10.30
N LEU A 36 -0.34 -1.81 9.34
CA LEU A 36 -0.67 -3.13 8.78
C LEU A 36 -0.70 -4.23 9.87
N GLN A 37 0.08 -4.08 10.93
CA GLN A 37 0.11 -5.01 12.08
C GLN A 37 -1.14 -4.91 12.96
N LEU A 38 -1.93 -3.84 12.81
CA LEU A 38 -3.10 -3.54 13.65
C LEU A 38 -4.42 -3.99 13.01
N GLY A 39 -4.39 -4.84 11.99
CA GLY A 39 -5.59 -5.31 11.27
C GLY A 39 -6.62 -6.06 12.14
N ASN A 40 -6.26 -6.49 13.34
CA ASN A 40 -7.20 -7.07 14.30
C ASN A 40 -7.95 -6.04 15.15
N VAL A 41 -7.52 -4.79 15.12
CA VAL A 41 -8.05 -3.70 15.97
C VAL A 41 -8.58 -2.54 15.12
N ILE A 42 -8.00 -2.29 13.94
CA ILE A 42 -8.36 -1.18 13.05
C ILE A 42 -8.93 -1.73 11.74
N ASP A 43 -10.20 -1.47 11.48
CA ASP A 43 -10.89 -1.97 10.27
C ASP A 43 -10.24 -1.48 8.97
N ALA A 44 -9.79 -0.22 8.94
CA ALA A 44 -9.08 0.32 7.78
C ALA A 44 -7.76 -0.44 7.51
N ALA A 45 -7.06 -0.89 8.57
CA ALA A 45 -5.86 -1.70 8.43
C ALA A 45 -6.18 -3.11 7.92
N ARG A 46 -7.28 -3.72 8.40
CA ARG A 46 -7.78 -4.99 7.84
C ARG A 46 -8.08 -4.87 6.36
N ALA A 47 -8.82 -3.82 5.97
CA ALA A 47 -9.18 -3.58 4.58
C ALA A 47 -7.94 -3.39 3.68
N ALA A 48 -6.88 -2.76 4.19
CA ALA A 48 -5.61 -2.64 3.49
C ALA A 48 -4.90 -3.99 3.32
N ASN A 49 -4.83 -4.81 4.38
CA ASN A 49 -4.29 -6.18 4.30
C ASN A 49 -5.04 -7.02 3.26
N ASP A 50 -6.38 -6.94 3.24
CA ASP A 50 -7.21 -7.65 2.26
C ASP A 50 -6.95 -7.17 0.82
N ARG A 51 -6.75 -5.86 0.61
CA ARG A 51 -6.37 -5.31 -0.70
C ARG A 51 -5.01 -5.84 -1.16
N ILE A 52 -4.01 -5.84 -0.28
CA ILE A 52 -2.66 -6.35 -0.57
C ILE A 52 -2.73 -7.84 -0.92
N GLY A 53 -3.45 -8.64 -0.13
CA GLY A 53 -3.64 -10.07 -0.40
C GLY A 53 -4.26 -10.35 -1.77
N ARG A 54 -5.30 -9.58 -2.15
CA ARG A 54 -5.91 -9.68 -3.49
C ARG A 54 -4.94 -9.29 -4.60
N ALA A 55 -4.16 -8.23 -4.41
CA ALA A 55 -3.18 -7.78 -5.40
C ALA A 55 -2.09 -8.84 -5.63
N LEU A 56 -1.57 -9.42 -4.54
CA LEU A 56 -0.61 -10.53 -4.61
C LEU A 56 -1.20 -11.75 -5.31
N TRP A 57 -2.42 -12.16 -4.95
CA TRP A 57 -3.07 -13.29 -5.60
C TRP A 57 -3.19 -13.08 -7.11
N ARG A 58 -3.65 -11.89 -7.53
CA ARG A 58 -3.75 -11.53 -8.96
C ARG A 58 -2.39 -11.53 -9.65
N GLY A 59 -1.35 -10.97 -9.05
CA GLY A 59 -0.01 -10.96 -9.65
C GLY A 59 0.64 -12.33 -9.76
N LEU A 60 0.26 -13.28 -8.89
CA LEU A 60 0.83 -14.64 -8.86
C LEU A 60 0.02 -15.67 -9.66
N HIS A 61 -1.26 -15.41 -9.92
CA HIS A 61 -2.18 -16.37 -10.56
C HIS A 61 -2.93 -15.79 -11.77
N GLY A 62 -2.81 -14.49 -12.02
CA GLY A 62 -3.38 -13.85 -13.19
C GLY A 62 -2.52 -14.11 -14.41
N ASN A 63 -3.15 -14.72 -15.43
CA ASN A 63 -2.69 -14.69 -16.81
C ASN A 63 -3.25 -13.43 -17.48
#